data_AF-A0A5S4EZP1-F1
#
_entry.id   AF-A0A5S4EZP1-F1
#
_cell.length_a   1.000
_cell.length_b   1.000
_cell.length_c   1.000
_cell.angle_alpha   90.00
_cell.angle_beta   90.00
_cell.angle_gamma   90.00
#
_symmetry.space_group_name_H-M   'P 1'
#
loop_
_entity.id
_entity.type
_entity.pdbx_description
1 polymer ?
#
loop_
_entity_poly.entity_id
_entity_poly.type
_entity_poly.pdbx_seq_one_letter_code
_entity_poly.pdbx_strand_id
1 'polypeptide(L)'
;MSLRFAVAGTPGDRRVGLFSAAVVARGLPEPRLIPWADVLAGREVGAPAGTLLRIDSPGEDAEADALLRGPGDPARVGGGATWYKTFTAGLARLAAIPGVTLLGDVGEIGVMFDLCLIHISEPTRP
;
A
#
# COMPACT_ATOMS: atom_id res chain seq x y z
N MET A 1 19.44 3.15 19.65
CA MET A 1 18.81 2.74 18.37
C MET A 1 18.01 3.93 17.86
N SER A 2 18.33 4.46 16.68
CA SER A 2 17.52 5.53 16.08
C SER A 2 16.27 4.97 15.42
N LEU A 3 15.13 5.61 15.64
CA LEU A 3 13.86 5.25 15.02
C LEU A 3 13.98 5.38 13.49
N ARG A 4 13.53 4.36 12.76
CA ARG A 4 13.58 4.32 11.29
C ARG A 4 12.17 4.20 10.74
N PHE A 5 11.92 4.91 9.64
CA PHE A 5 10.65 4.84 8.92
C PHE A 5 10.84 4.26 7.53
N ALA A 6 9.79 3.60 7.05
CA ALA A 6 9.62 3.25 5.66
C ALA A 6 8.20 3.60 5.22
N VAL A 7 8.01 3.76 3.92
CA VAL A 7 6.71 3.98 3.31
C VAL A 7 6.55 3.05 2.10
N ALA A 8 5.50 2.23 2.11
CA ALA A 8 5.05 1.53 0.91
C ALA A 8 4.18 2.50 0.11
N GLY A 9 4.64 2.91 -1.07
CA GLY A 9 4.01 3.99 -1.82
C GLY A 9 4.54 4.12 -3.23
N THR A 10 3.95 5.03 -3.99
CA THR A 10 4.32 5.27 -5.39
C THR A 10 5.45 6.30 -5.46
N PRO A 11 6.56 6.00 -6.18
CA PRO A 11 7.63 6.97 -6.41
C PRO A 11 7.11 8.29 -6.99
N GLY A 12 7.49 9.42 -6.40
CA GLY A 12 7.04 10.74 -6.84
C GLY A 12 5.64 11.16 -6.37
N ASP A 13 4.90 10.29 -5.67
CA ASP A 13 3.60 10.67 -5.09
C ASP A 13 3.79 11.75 -4.02
N ARG A 14 2.92 12.76 -4.06
CA ARG A 14 2.95 13.90 -3.14
C ARG A 14 2.88 13.47 -1.67
N ARG A 15 2.07 12.46 -1.32
CA ARG A 15 1.92 11.98 0.06
C ARG A 15 3.21 11.33 0.58
N VAL A 16 3.87 10.54 -0.26
CA VAL A 16 5.18 9.94 0.03
C VAL A 16 6.21 11.04 0.29
N GLY A 17 6.27 12.05 -0.58
CA GLY A 17 7.17 13.18 -0.42
C GLY A 17 6.92 14.00 0.86
N LEU A 18 5.65 14.31 1.15
CA LEU A 18 5.27 15.04 2.37
C LEU A 18 5.60 14.25 3.65
N PHE A 19 5.40 12.93 3.64
CA PHE A 19 5.77 12.09 4.76
C PHE A 19 7.29 12.07 4.98
N SER A 20 8.07 11.89 3.91
CA SER A 20 9.53 11.96 3.98
C SER A 20 10.02 13.28 4.55
N ALA A 21 9.51 14.40 4.03
CA ALA A 21 9.83 15.73 4.53
C ALA A 21 9.47 15.92 6.01
N ALA A 22 8.33 15.40 6.46
CA ALA A 22 7.91 15.50 7.86
C ALA A 22 8.84 14.71 8.80
N VAL A 23 9.27 13.51 8.41
CA VAL A 23 10.21 12.70 9.20
C VAL A 23 11.58 13.40 9.30
N VAL A 24 12.11 13.89 8.18
CA VAL A 24 13.39 14.62 8.15
C VAL A 24 13.31 15.91 8.97
N ALA A 25 12.20 16.65 8.91
CA ALA A 25 11.96 17.85 9.71
C ALA A 25 11.85 17.59 11.23
N ARG A 26 11.83 16.33 11.67
CA ARG A 26 11.93 15.90 13.07
C ARG A 26 13.35 15.44 13.46
N GLY A 27 14.33 15.61 12.57
CA GLY A 27 15.72 15.20 12.81
C GLY A 27 15.94 13.68 12.72
N LEU A 28 14.99 12.96 12.10
CA LEU A 28 15.07 11.52 11.90
C LEU A 28 15.65 11.20 10.51
N PRO A 29 16.19 9.98 10.32
CA PRO A 29 16.68 9.56 9.00
C PRO A 29 15.56 9.57 7.96
N GLU A 30 15.92 9.87 6.70
CA GLU A 30 15.00 9.82 5.57
C GLU A 30 14.31 8.44 5.49
N PRO A 31 12.96 8.40 5.38
CA PRO A 31 12.24 7.14 5.26
C PRO A 31 12.63 6.36 3.99
N ARG A 32 12.75 5.05 4.13
CA ARG A 32 12.92 4.16 2.96
C ARG A 32 11.62 4.08 2.17
N LEU A 33 11.67 4.35 0.87
CA LEU A 33 10.57 4.05 -0.04
C LEU A 33 10.60 2.55 -0.42
N ILE A 34 9.45 1.90 -0.32
CA ILE A 34 9.17 0.57 -0.85
C ILE A 34 8.15 0.75 -1.98
N PRO A 35 8.55 0.68 -3.26
CA PRO A 35 7.64 0.92 -4.37
C PRO A 35 6.55 -0.14 -4.48
N TRP A 36 5.30 0.27 -4.69
CA TRP A 36 4.21 -0.68 -4.94
C TRP A 36 4.47 -1.57 -6.16
N ALA A 37 5.04 -1.03 -7.23
CA ALA A 37 5.40 -1.81 -8.41
C ALA A 37 6.33 -3.00 -8.06
N ASP A 38 7.32 -2.79 -7.18
CA ASP A 38 8.24 -3.85 -6.74
C ASP A 38 7.51 -4.91 -5.89
N VAL A 39 6.64 -4.46 -4.96
CA VAL A 39 5.83 -5.34 -4.12
C VAL A 39 4.92 -6.23 -4.96
N LEU A 40 4.22 -5.63 -5.92
CA LEU A 40 3.22 -6.28 -6.77
C LEU A 40 3.87 -7.20 -7.81
N ALA A 41 5.02 -6.81 -8.36
CA ALA A 41 5.84 -7.65 -9.22
C ALA A 41 6.49 -8.82 -8.46
N GLY A 42 6.36 -8.85 -7.13
CA GLY A 42 6.90 -9.89 -6.28
C GLY A 42 8.43 -9.85 -6.13
N ARG A 43 9.04 -8.69 -6.39
CA ARG A 43 10.48 -8.48 -6.19
C ARG A 43 10.82 -8.55 -4.70
N GLU A 44 12.11 -8.72 -4.42
CA GLU A 44 12.60 -8.67 -3.04
C GLU A 44 12.47 -7.24 -2.50
N VAL A 45 11.68 -7.09 -1.45
CA VAL A 45 11.45 -5.83 -0.75
C VAL A 45 11.75 -6.02 0.73
N GLY A 46 12.30 -4.99 1.37
CA GLY A 46 12.63 -5.08 2.78
C GLY A 46 13.02 -3.74 3.39
N ALA A 47 13.08 -3.73 4.71
CA ALA A 47 13.60 -2.63 5.51
C ALA A 47 14.39 -3.17 6.71
N PRO A 48 15.32 -2.40 7.28
CA PRO A 48 16.04 -2.81 8.47
C PRO A 48 15.09 -3.17 9.63
N ALA A 49 15.48 -4.13 10.47
CA ALA A 49 14.73 -4.46 11.67
C ALA A 49 14.54 -3.24 12.59
N GLY A 50 13.37 -3.14 13.23
CA GLY A 50 12.95 -1.98 14.02
C GLY A 50 12.40 -0.81 13.19
N THR A 51 12.12 -1.01 11.90
CA THR A 51 11.52 0.02 11.04
C THR A 51 10.00 0.06 11.21
N LEU A 52 9.46 1.27 11.32
CA LEU A 52 8.03 1.55 11.26
C LEU A 52 7.60 1.78 9.81
N LEU A 53 6.70 0.95 9.28
CA LEU A 53 6.24 1.00 7.89
C LEU A 53 4.85 1.63 7.80
N ARG A 54 4.77 2.78 7.13
CA ARG A 54 3.52 3.37 6.67
C ARG A 54 3.11 2.74 5.34
N ILE A 55 1.83 2.44 5.17
CA ILE A 55 1.27 2.02 3.87
C ILE A 55 0.45 3.17 3.30
N ASP A 56 0.82 3.62 2.11
CA ASP A 56 0.00 4.50 1.28
C ASP A 56 -0.67 3.70 0.16
N SER A 57 -1.73 4.24 -0.43
CA SER A 57 -2.36 3.64 -1.62
C SER A 57 -1.40 3.63 -2.81
N PRO A 58 -1.43 2.58 -3.68
CA PRO A 58 -0.71 2.56 -4.95
C PRO A 58 -1.13 3.70 -5.91
N GLY A 59 -2.28 4.35 -5.68
CA GLY A 59 -2.70 5.53 -6.41
C GLY A 59 -3.04 5.24 -7.88
N GLU A 60 -2.84 6.24 -8.74
CA GLU A 60 -3.07 6.19 -10.20
C GLU A 60 -1.79 5.81 -10.98
N ASP A 61 -0.82 5.18 -10.30
CA ASP A 61 0.40 4.72 -10.96
C ASP A 61 0.08 3.66 -12.02
N ALA A 62 0.44 3.95 -13.28
CA ALA A 62 0.07 3.09 -14.40
C ALA A 62 0.70 1.70 -14.31
N GLU A 63 1.93 1.59 -13.78
CA GLU A 63 2.61 0.30 -13.60
C GLU A 63 1.93 -0.52 -12.50
N ALA A 64 1.68 0.09 -11.33
CA ALA A 64 0.96 -0.56 -10.24
C ALA A 64 -0.46 -0.95 -10.63
N ASP A 65 -1.21 -0.10 -11.35
CA ASP A 65 -2.57 -0.42 -11.80
C ASP A 65 -2.59 -1.59 -12.79
N ALA A 66 -1.64 -1.64 -13.73
CA ALA A 66 -1.49 -2.76 -14.65
C ALA A 66 -1.18 -4.07 -13.91
N LEU A 67 -0.32 -4.03 -12.89
CA LEU A 67 -0.02 -5.19 -12.04
C LEU A 67 -1.21 -5.63 -11.18
N LEU A 68 -1.99 -4.68 -10.66
CA LEU A 68 -3.15 -4.95 -9.80
C LEU A 68 -4.30 -5.55 -10.60
N ARG A 69 -4.64 -4.98 -11.75
CA ARG A 69 -5.82 -5.37 -12.55
C ARG A 69 -5.52 -6.46 -13.58
N GLY A 70 -4.27 -6.63 -13.97
CA GLY A 70 -3.88 -7.43 -15.13
C GLY A 70 -4.16 -6.70 -16.46
N PRO A 71 -3.71 -7.26 -17.61
CA PRO A 71 -3.69 -6.58 -18.91
C PRO A 71 -5.06 -6.11 -19.38
N GLY A 72 -5.11 -4.99 -20.11
CA GLY A 72 -6.28 -4.44 -20.80
C GLY A 72 -6.52 -2.95 -20.52
N ASP A 73 -7.68 -2.42 -20.92
CA ASP A 73 -7.99 -0.98 -20.84
C ASP A 73 -8.04 -0.48 -19.37
N PRO A 74 -7.24 0.54 -18.98
CA PRO A 74 -7.29 1.17 -17.66
C PRO A 74 -8.67 1.76 -17.30
N ALA A 75 -9.45 2.20 -18.29
CA ALA A 75 -10.77 2.78 -18.10
C ALA A 75 -11.90 1.72 -18.04
N ARG A 76 -11.58 0.43 -18.10
CA ARG A 76 -12.61 -0.61 -18.08
C ARG A 76 -13.38 -0.62 -16.78
N VAL A 77 -14.70 -0.69 -16.89
CA VAL A 77 -15.59 -0.89 -15.73
C VAL A 77 -15.56 -2.38 -15.38
N GLY A 78 -14.73 -2.75 -14.39
CA GLY A 78 -14.54 -4.14 -13.95
C GLY A 78 -13.13 -4.44 -13.44
N GLY A 79 -12.92 -5.64 -12.91
CA GLY A 79 -11.61 -6.08 -12.40
C GLY A 79 -11.33 -5.79 -10.93
N GLY A 80 -12.32 -5.27 -10.18
CA GLY A 80 -12.19 -4.99 -8.75
C GLY A 80 -11.84 -6.22 -7.91
N ALA A 81 -12.36 -7.41 -8.24
CA ALA A 81 -12.02 -8.64 -7.52
C ALA A 81 -10.56 -9.07 -7.73
N THR A 82 -10.05 -8.99 -8.97
CA THR A 82 -8.63 -9.23 -9.26
C THR A 82 -7.76 -8.18 -8.58
N TRP A 83 -8.12 -6.91 -8.71
CA TRP A 83 -7.44 -5.80 -8.05
C TRP A 83 -7.34 -6.04 -6.55
N TYR A 84 -8.45 -6.38 -5.90
CA TYR A 84 -8.54 -6.61 -4.46
C TYR A 84 -7.68 -7.80 -4.03
N LYS A 85 -7.77 -8.92 -4.76
CA LYS A 85 -6.95 -10.10 -4.50
C LYS A 85 -5.46 -9.81 -4.63
N THR A 86 -5.06 -9.07 -5.67
CA THR A 86 -3.64 -8.73 -5.90
C THR A 86 -3.15 -7.73 -4.85
N PHE A 87 -3.97 -6.74 -4.52
CA PHE A 87 -3.67 -5.74 -3.49
C PHE A 87 -3.49 -6.39 -2.11
N THR A 88 -4.42 -7.25 -1.68
CA THR A 88 -4.35 -7.97 -0.41
C THR A 88 -3.15 -8.92 -0.35
N ALA A 89 -2.79 -9.57 -1.46
CA ALA A 89 -1.56 -10.33 -1.55
C ALA A 89 -0.32 -9.43 -1.38
N GLY A 90 -0.31 -8.24 -1.96
CA GLY A 90 0.73 -7.23 -1.75
C GLY A 90 0.84 -6.78 -0.28
N LEU A 91 -0.29 -6.51 0.39
CA LEU A 91 -0.32 -6.20 1.82
C LEU A 91 0.26 -7.34 2.67
N ALA A 92 -0.06 -8.59 2.36
CA ALA A 92 0.49 -9.75 3.05
C ALA A 92 2.01 -9.84 2.89
N ARG A 93 2.56 -9.49 1.71
CA ARG A 93 4.03 -9.43 1.50
C ARG A 93 4.68 -8.35 2.36
N LEU A 94 4.06 -7.17 2.47
CA LEU A 94 4.56 -6.10 3.35
C LEU A 94 4.54 -6.52 4.82
N ALA A 95 3.48 -7.20 5.27
CA ALA A 95 3.36 -7.73 6.62
C ALA A 95 4.38 -8.84 6.94
N ALA A 96 4.85 -9.55 5.91
CA ALA A 96 5.85 -10.60 6.06
C ALA A 96 7.30 -10.09 6.15
N ILE A 97 7.55 -8.78 6.00
CA ILE A 97 8.91 -8.22 6.08
C ILE A 97 9.47 -8.40 7.51
N PRO A 98 10.57 -9.15 7.70
CA PRO A 98 11.07 -9.46 9.02
C PRO A 98 11.50 -8.22 9.82
N GLY A 99 11.02 -8.13 11.06
CA GLY A 99 11.41 -7.06 11.99
C GLY A 99 10.84 -5.68 11.66
N VAL A 100 9.88 -5.58 10.73
CA VAL A 100 9.16 -4.35 10.43
C VAL A 100 7.84 -4.32 11.19
N THR A 101 7.46 -3.15 11.70
CA THR A 101 6.16 -2.93 12.33
C THR A 101 5.32 -2.01 11.46
N LEU A 102 4.14 -2.47 11.09
CA LEU A 102 3.17 -1.70 10.29
C LEU A 102 2.50 -0.62 11.15
N LEU A 103 2.38 0.60 10.61
CA LEU A 103 1.68 1.73 11.26
C LEU A 103 0.18 1.74 11.00
N GLY A 104 -0.33 0.85 10.14
CA GLY A 104 -1.75 0.61 9.92
C GLY A 104 -2.01 -0.89 9.84
N ASP A 105 -3.18 -1.33 10.32
CA ASP A 105 -3.56 -2.73 10.25
C ASP A 105 -3.92 -3.11 8.81
N VAL A 106 -3.28 -4.16 8.29
CA VAL A 106 -3.48 -4.61 6.90
C VAL A 106 -4.88 -5.18 6.66
N GLY A 107 -5.54 -5.71 7.68
CA GLY A 107 -6.92 -6.17 7.62
C GLY A 107 -7.89 -5.00 7.52
N GLU A 108 -7.71 -3.96 8.33
CA GLU A 108 -8.51 -2.73 8.25
C GLU A 108 -8.32 -2.00 6.91
N ILE A 109 -7.08 -1.89 6.44
CA ILE A 109 -6.77 -1.32 5.11
C ILE A 109 -7.45 -2.16 4.01
N GLY A 110 -7.43 -3.49 4.13
CA GLY A 110 -8.13 -4.39 3.22
C GLY A 110 -9.63 -4.09 3.17
N VAL A 111 -10.30 -3.96 4.31
CA VAL A 111 -11.75 -3.65 4.37
C VAL A 111 -12.09 -2.31 3.69
N MET A 112 -11.24 -1.28 3.83
CA MET A 112 -11.44 0.02 3.19
C MET A 112 -11.39 -0.02 1.65
N PHE A 113 -10.81 -1.07 1.06
CA PHE A 113 -10.76 -1.27 -0.39
C PHE A 113 -11.68 -2.40 -0.88
N ASP A 114 -12.42 -3.05 0.01
CA ASP A 114 -13.45 -4.02 -0.36
C ASP A 114 -14.75 -3.30 -0.76
N LEU A 115 -14.90 -3.06 -2.06
CA LEU A 115 -16.10 -2.45 -2.62
C LEU A 115 -17.38 -3.25 -2.33
N CYS A 116 -17.32 -4.55 -2.02
CA CYS A 116 -18.51 -5.33 -1.65
C CYS A 116 -18.98 -5.02 -0.21
N LEU A 117 -18.06 -4.72 0.72
CA LEU A 117 -18.39 -4.38 2.11
C LEU A 117 -18.78 -2.92 2.29
N ILE A 118 -18.24 -2.03 1.45
CA ILE A 118 -18.54 -0.59 1.50
C ILE A 118 -19.94 -0.28 0.93
N HIS A 119 -20.53 -1.21 0.15
CA HIS A 119 -21.87 -1.11 -0.43
C HIS A 119 -22.95 -1.92 0.32
N ILE A 120 -22.86 -2.13 1.63
CA ILE A 120 -24.07 -2.50 2.38
C ILE A 120 -24.99 -1.26 2.38
N SER A 121 -25.75 -1.11 1.28
CA SER A 121 -27.02 -0.42 1.29
C SER A 121 -27.86 -1.05 2.39
N GLU A 122 -28.46 -0.23 3.25
CA GLU A 122 -29.42 -0.66 4.27
C GLU A 122 -30.30 -1.79 3.74
N PRO A 123 -30.53 -2.88 4.50
CA PRO A 123 -31.58 -3.81 4.13
C PRO A 123 -32.88 -3.01 4.10
N THR A 124 -33.47 -2.89 2.91
CA THR A 124 -34.83 -2.39 2.74
C THR A 124 -35.73 -3.20 3.67
N ARG A 125 -36.12 -2.58 4.79
CA ARG A 125 -37.07 -3.18 5.74
C ARG A 125 -38.41 -3.37 5.03
N PRO A 126 -39.05 -4.55 5.17
CA PRO A 126 -40.42 -4.75 4.71
C PRO A 126 -41.41 -3.88 5.49
#